data_AF-A0A534CYU9-F1
#
_entry.id   AF-A0A534CYU9-F1
#
_cell.length_a   1.000
_cell.length_b   1.000
_cell.length_c   1.000
_cell.angle_alpha   90.00
_cell.angle_beta   90.00
_cell.angle_gamma   90.00
#
_symmetry.space_group_name_H-M   'P 1'
#
loop_
_entity.id
_entity.type
_entity.pdbx_description
1 polymer ?
#
loop_
_entity_poly.entity_id
_entity_poly.type
_entity_poly.pdbx_seq_one_letter_code
_entity_poly.pdbx_strand_id
1 'polypeptide(L)'
;MHASVRVLLHTRSSTSSIARRLILRQWRTLMMFLAVAYAHAAGAANDYGSLLRLAQEWRAFEQPVMSHCTPDYGVTAMAAKGETLPTYRARLHELDTRGWPAAQIVDYRLIEAEMNGLDFDLTVRQP
;
A
#
# COMPACT_ATOMS: atom_id res chain seq x y z
N MET A 1 58.68 -61.72 19.97
CA MET A 1 58.52 -60.27 19.72
C MET A 1 57.83 -60.08 18.37
N HIS A 2 56.51 -59.94 18.33
CA HIS A 2 55.77 -59.57 17.11
C HIS A 2 54.65 -58.62 17.53
N ALA A 3 54.77 -57.34 17.18
CA ALA A 3 53.75 -56.34 17.42
C ALA A 3 53.06 -56.00 16.09
N SER A 4 51.76 -56.28 16.01
CA SER A 4 50.92 -56.08 14.84
C SER A 4 50.58 -54.60 14.64
N VAL A 5 50.85 -54.07 13.43
CA VAL A 5 50.39 -52.75 13.01
C VAL A 5 48.93 -52.84 12.59
N ARG A 6 48.01 -52.32 13.41
CA ARG A 6 46.58 -52.20 13.07
C ARG A 6 46.32 -50.79 12.52
N VAL A 7 46.19 -50.70 11.19
CA VAL A 7 45.84 -49.46 10.48
C VAL A 7 44.41 -49.05 10.83
N LEU A 8 44.27 -47.89 11.46
CA LEU A 8 43.01 -47.25 11.80
C LEU A 8 42.49 -46.48 10.57
N LEU A 9 41.55 -47.05 9.83
CA LEU A 9 40.79 -46.30 8.82
C LEU A 9 39.78 -45.41 9.57
N HIS A 10 40.18 -44.17 9.86
CA HIS A 10 39.28 -43.15 10.39
C HIS A 10 38.46 -42.52 9.25
N THR A 11 37.17 -42.41 9.49
CA THR A 11 36.12 -42.00 8.57
C THR A 11 36.16 -40.49 8.30
N ARG A 12 36.27 -40.07 7.03
CA ARG A 12 36.04 -38.66 6.61
C ARG A 12 34.64 -38.53 6.02
N SER A 13 33.60 -38.29 6.82
CA SER A 13 32.25 -38.01 6.28
C SER A 13 31.34 -37.10 7.14
N SER A 14 31.88 -36.34 8.09
CA SER A 14 31.04 -35.52 9.00
C SER A 14 30.84 -34.05 8.57
N THR A 15 31.76 -33.47 7.79
CA THR A 15 31.76 -32.02 7.48
C THR A 15 30.75 -31.58 6.42
N SER A 16 30.31 -32.44 5.50
CA SER A 16 29.38 -32.07 4.41
C SER A 16 27.92 -31.85 4.88
N SER A 17 27.51 -32.54 5.95
CA SER A 17 26.16 -32.49 6.51
C SER A 17 25.86 -31.13 7.17
N ILE A 18 26.82 -30.59 7.91
CA ILE A 18 26.65 -29.35 8.70
C ILE A 18 26.66 -28.13 7.77
N ALA A 19 27.59 -28.08 6.82
CA ALA A 19 27.66 -27.01 5.81
C ALA A 19 26.39 -26.95 4.95
N ARG A 20 25.87 -28.11 4.52
CA ARG A 20 24.62 -28.20 3.74
C ARG A 20 23.38 -27.76 4.54
N ARG A 21 23.31 -28.09 5.85
CA ARG A 21 22.23 -27.63 6.74
C ARG A 21 22.30 -26.12 7.02
N LEU A 22 23.50 -25.55 7.14
CA LEU A 22 23.70 -24.11 7.33
C LEU A 22 23.37 -23.31 6.06
N ILE A 23 23.78 -23.80 4.89
CA ILE A 23 23.44 -23.20 3.59
C ILE A 23 21.92 -23.25 3.38
N LEU A 24 21.27 -24.40 3.56
CA LEU A 24 19.81 -24.52 3.41
C LEU A 24 19.04 -23.62 4.40
N ARG A 25 19.55 -23.46 5.63
CA ARG A 25 18.94 -22.59 6.64
C ARG A 25 19.12 -21.10 6.31
N GLN A 26 20.28 -20.70 5.80
CA GLN A 26 20.54 -19.33 5.31
C GLN A 26 19.66 -18.98 4.10
N TRP A 27 19.53 -19.89 3.13
CA TRP A 27 18.65 -19.69 1.98
C TRP A 27 17.18 -19.56 2.39
N ARG A 28 16.74 -20.35 3.39
CA ARG A 28 15.36 -20.28 3.89
C ARG A 28 15.04 -18.94 4.55
N THR A 29 15.96 -18.38 5.34
CA THR A 29 15.80 -17.03 5.90
C THR A 29 15.81 -15.95 4.83
N LEU A 30 16.71 -16.03 3.85
CA LEU A 30 16.77 -15.06 2.74
C LEU A 30 15.47 -15.05 1.94
N MET A 31 14.94 -16.24 1.60
CA MET A 31 13.67 -16.37 0.89
C MET A 31 12.49 -15.85 1.70
N MET A 32 12.50 -15.97 3.03
CA MET A 32 11.47 -15.38 3.90
C MET A 32 11.45 -13.85 3.82
N PHE A 33 12.61 -13.20 3.92
CA PHE A 33 12.70 -11.74 3.81
C PHE A 33 12.28 -11.24 2.42
N LEU A 34 12.67 -11.96 1.36
CA LEU A 34 12.25 -11.62 0.00
C LEU A 34 10.73 -11.76 -0.19
N ALA A 35 10.12 -12.82 0.34
CA ALA A 35 8.68 -13.03 0.26
C ALA A 35 7.88 -11.93 0.98
N VAL A 36 8.33 -11.50 2.16
CA VAL A 36 7.71 -10.40 2.90
C VAL A 36 7.84 -9.08 2.15
N ALA A 37 9.03 -8.74 1.64
CA ALA A 37 9.25 -7.53 0.85
C ALA A 37 8.36 -7.49 -0.41
N TYR A 38 8.21 -8.62 -1.11
CA TYR A 38 7.33 -8.74 -2.27
C TYR A 38 5.85 -8.54 -1.90
N ALA A 39 5.38 -9.17 -0.81
CA ALA A 39 4.01 -9.02 -0.35
C ALA A 39 3.68 -7.55 0.00
N HIS A 40 4.61 -6.84 0.64
CA HIS A 40 4.47 -5.41 0.91
C HIS A 40 4.38 -4.57 -0.37
N ALA A 41 5.26 -4.80 -1.34
CA ALA A 41 5.24 -4.08 -2.61
C ALA A 41 3.96 -4.34 -3.42
N ALA A 42 3.47 -5.58 -3.42
CA ALA A 42 2.23 -5.96 -4.08
C ALA A 42 1.00 -5.31 -3.41
N GLY A 43 0.97 -5.25 -2.08
CA GLY A 43 -0.07 -4.54 -1.33
C GLY A 43 -0.11 -3.05 -1.66
N ALA A 44 1.05 -2.38 -1.62
CA ALA A 44 1.17 -0.96 -1.97
C ALA A 44 0.68 -0.67 -3.41
N ALA A 45 0.98 -1.55 -4.37
CA ALA A 45 0.50 -1.41 -5.75
C ALA A 45 -1.03 -1.55 -5.86
N ASN A 46 -1.63 -2.47 -5.10
CA ASN A 46 -3.09 -2.63 -5.05
C ASN A 46 -3.79 -1.40 -4.45
N ASP A 47 -3.24 -0.85 -3.38
CA ASP A 47 -3.82 0.31 -2.69
C ASP A 47 -3.66 1.58 -3.52
N TYR A 48 -2.53 1.73 -4.22
CA TYR A 48 -2.36 2.84 -5.17
C TYR A 48 -3.35 2.76 -6.34
N GLY A 49 -3.61 1.56 -6.88
CA GLY A 49 -4.68 1.38 -7.87
C GLY A 49 -6.07 1.75 -7.34
N SER A 50 -6.30 1.57 -6.04
CA SER A 50 -7.55 1.98 -5.38
C SER A 50 -7.63 3.51 -5.21
N LEU A 51 -6.50 4.18 -4.94
CA LEU A 51 -6.43 5.65 -4.97
C LEU A 51 -6.79 6.21 -6.36
N LEU A 52 -6.23 5.65 -7.43
CA LEU A 52 -6.52 6.14 -8.79
C LEU A 52 -8.00 6.02 -9.14
N ARG A 53 -8.64 4.94 -8.72
CA ARG A 53 -10.09 4.75 -8.90
C ARG A 53 -10.89 5.76 -8.08
N LEU A 54 -10.52 5.96 -6.81
CA LEU A 54 -11.13 6.96 -5.94
C LEU A 54 -10.99 8.36 -6.54
N ALA A 55 -9.83 8.71 -7.09
CA ALA A 55 -9.59 10.00 -7.73
C ALA A 55 -10.48 10.21 -8.96
N GLN A 56 -10.65 9.19 -9.81
CA GLN A 56 -11.56 9.27 -10.96
C GLN A 56 -13.01 9.49 -10.55
N GLU A 57 -13.48 8.73 -9.56
CA GLU A 57 -14.83 8.89 -9.02
C GLU A 57 -15.00 10.25 -8.33
N TRP A 58 -13.99 10.72 -7.62
CA TRP A 58 -13.95 12.04 -7.01
C TRP A 58 -14.07 13.15 -8.06
N ARG A 59 -13.35 13.09 -9.18
CA ARG A 59 -13.47 14.11 -10.24
C ARG A 59 -14.84 14.12 -10.92
N ALA A 60 -15.53 12.99 -11.00
CA ALA A 60 -16.92 12.95 -11.46
C ALA A 60 -17.87 13.53 -10.40
N PHE A 61 -17.64 13.21 -9.12
CA PHE A 61 -18.44 13.71 -8.01
C PHE A 61 -18.23 15.19 -7.73
N GLU A 62 -17.04 15.73 -7.82
CA GLU A 62 -16.73 17.13 -7.47
C GLU A 62 -17.44 18.11 -8.40
N GLN A 63 -17.64 17.74 -9.68
CA GLN A 63 -18.33 18.61 -10.63
C GLN A 63 -19.72 19.01 -10.13
N PRO A 64 -20.09 20.30 -10.24
CA PRO A 64 -21.41 20.75 -9.87
C PRO A 64 -22.46 20.17 -10.81
N VAL A 65 -23.66 19.92 -10.28
CA VAL A 65 -24.81 19.60 -11.13
C VAL A 65 -25.09 20.82 -12.01
N MET A 66 -25.34 20.61 -13.30
CA MET A 66 -25.69 21.70 -14.21
C MET A 66 -27.20 21.91 -14.25
N SER A 67 -27.66 23.13 -13.98
CA SER A 67 -29.05 23.56 -14.11
C SER A 67 -29.11 24.74 -15.07
N HIS A 68 -29.89 24.62 -16.15
CA HIS A 68 -29.99 25.67 -17.19
C HIS A 68 -28.63 26.17 -17.70
N CYS A 69 -27.72 25.23 -18.00
CA CYS A 69 -26.34 25.52 -18.43
C CYS A 69 -25.47 26.30 -17.43
N THR A 70 -25.89 26.39 -16.17
CA THR A 70 -25.14 27.02 -15.07
C THR A 70 -24.88 26.01 -13.97
N PRO A 71 -23.70 26.01 -13.32
CA PRO A 71 -23.48 25.25 -12.09
C PRO A 71 -24.51 25.56 -11.02
N ASP A 72 -25.15 24.52 -10.48
CA ASP A 72 -26.08 24.62 -9.36
C ASP A 72 -25.32 24.52 -8.03
N TYR A 73 -25.08 25.68 -7.42
CA TYR A 73 -24.56 25.83 -6.07
C TYR A 73 -25.66 26.12 -5.04
N GLY A 74 -26.92 25.87 -5.38
CA GLY A 74 -28.04 26.09 -4.47
C GLY A 74 -27.94 25.25 -3.19
N VAL A 75 -28.65 25.69 -2.15
CA VAL A 75 -28.62 25.08 -0.81
C VAL A 75 -28.86 23.57 -0.85
N THR A 76 -29.82 23.10 -1.65
CA THR A 76 -30.12 21.66 -1.78
C THR A 76 -28.98 20.90 -2.45
N ALA A 77 -28.36 21.45 -3.51
CA ALA A 77 -27.24 20.82 -4.20
C ALA A 77 -26.00 20.74 -3.30
N MET A 78 -25.70 21.80 -2.55
CA MET A 78 -24.58 21.83 -1.61
C MET A 78 -24.82 20.92 -0.39
N ALA A 79 -26.04 20.86 0.14
CA ALA A 79 -26.39 19.92 1.20
C ALA A 79 -26.14 18.46 0.76
N ALA A 80 -26.54 18.09 -0.46
CA ALA A 80 -26.29 16.76 -1.00
C ALA A 80 -24.79 16.45 -1.17
N LYS A 81 -23.97 17.44 -1.55
CA LYS A 81 -22.50 17.30 -1.55
C LYS A 81 -21.97 17.03 -0.15
N GLY A 82 -22.45 17.78 0.84
CA GLY A 82 -22.06 17.63 2.24
C GLY A 82 -22.41 16.26 2.84
N GLU A 83 -23.56 15.69 2.49
CA GLU A 83 -23.95 14.34 2.93
C GLU A 83 -23.03 13.25 2.34
N THR A 84 -22.50 13.47 1.14
CA THR A 84 -21.70 12.46 0.41
C THR A 84 -20.20 12.55 0.73
N LEU A 85 -19.68 13.74 1.03
CA LEU A 85 -18.26 13.99 1.28
C LEU A 85 -17.63 13.07 2.35
N PRO A 86 -18.28 12.76 3.49
CA PRO A 86 -17.73 11.85 4.50
C PRO A 86 -17.41 10.45 3.95
N THR A 87 -18.20 9.93 3.00
CA THR A 87 -17.96 8.62 2.38
C THR A 87 -16.66 8.61 1.57
N TYR A 88 -16.39 9.68 0.82
CA TYR A 88 -15.15 9.81 0.06
C TYR A 88 -13.92 9.92 0.97
N ARG A 89 -14.01 10.69 2.06
CA ARG A 89 -12.94 10.79 3.06
C ARG A 89 -12.66 9.44 3.73
N ALA A 90 -13.70 8.71 4.12
CA ALA A 90 -13.54 7.38 4.71
C ALA A 90 -12.78 6.44 3.77
N ARG A 91 -13.19 6.38 2.50
CA ARG A 91 -12.51 5.56 1.48
C ARG A 91 -11.06 5.98 1.24
N LEU A 92 -10.75 7.28 1.30
CA LEU A 92 -9.37 7.76 1.20
C LEU A 92 -8.54 7.29 2.41
N HIS A 93 -9.10 7.38 3.63
CA HIS A 93 -8.40 7.01 4.86
C HIS A 93 -8.26 5.50 5.08
N GLU A 94 -9.02 4.68 4.36
CA GLU A 94 -8.87 3.21 4.35
C GLU A 94 -7.60 2.74 3.61
N LEU A 95 -7.01 3.58 2.75
CA LEU A 95 -5.82 3.21 1.97
C LEU A 95 -4.57 3.13 2.87
N ASP A 96 -3.86 2.00 2.81
CA ASP A 96 -2.57 1.86 3.47
C ASP A 96 -1.46 2.44 2.60
N THR A 97 -0.94 3.59 3.04
CA THR A 97 0.11 4.33 2.33
C THR A 97 1.53 3.91 2.71
N ARG A 98 1.69 2.90 3.58
CA ARG A 98 3.02 2.44 4.01
C ARG A 98 3.80 1.87 2.83
N GLY A 99 5.04 2.34 2.68
CA GLY A 99 5.95 1.89 1.62
C GLY A 99 5.68 2.50 0.25
N TRP A 100 4.72 3.43 0.13
CA TRP A 100 4.51 4.18 -1.09
C TRP A 100 5.72 5.07 -1.43
N PRO A 101 6.12 5.18 -2.71
CA PRO A 101 7.03 6.21 -3.18
C PRO A 101 6.47 7.62 -2.91
N ALA A 102 7.37 8.61 -2.78
CA ALA A 102 6.99 9.99 -2.50
C ALA A 102 5.95 10.56 -3.48
N ALA A 103 6.04 10.23 -4.77
CA ALA A 103 5.07 10.68 -5.78
C ALA A 103 3.64 10.21 -5.46
N GLN A 104 3.47 8.95 -5.05
CA GLN A 104 2.15 8.41 -4.71
C GLN A 104 1.59 9.03 -3.43
N ILE A 105 2.45 9.36 -2.46
CA ILE A 105 2.05 10.12 -1.27
C ILE A 105 1.58 11.52 -1.67
N VAL A 106 2.24 12.17 -2.61
CA VAL A 106 1.80 13.48 -3.14
C VAL A 106 0.41 13.35 -3.77
N ASP A 107 0.17 12.32 -4.58
CA ASP A 107 -1.15 12.09 -5.20
C ASP A 107 -2.24 11.86 -4.14
N TYR A 108 -1.96 11.10 -3.09
CA TYR A 108 -2.87 10.92 -1.95
C TYR A 108 -3.23 12.27 -1.30
N ARG A 109 -2.20 13.09 -1.00
CA ARG A 109 -2.38 14.38 -0.33
C ARG A 109 -3.10 15.40 -1.21
N LEU A 110 -2.93 15.31 -2.53
CA LEU A 110 -3.66 16.14 -3.47
C LEU A 110 -5.17 15.87 -3.36
N ILE A 111 -5.58 14.59 -3.39
CA ILE A 111 -6.98 14.21 -3.25
C ILE A 111 -7.54 14.59 -1.88
N GLU A 112 -6.76 14.41 -0.81
CA GLU A 112 -7.13 14.87 0.53
C GLU A 112 -7.36 16.39 0.58
N ALA A 113 -6.48 17.17 -0.06
CA ALA A 113 -6.60 18.62 -0.12
C ALA A 113 -7.83 19.08 -0.90
N GLU A 114 -8.18 18.41 -2.00
CA GLU A 114 -9.41 18.68 -2.76
C GLU A 114 -10.66 18.44 -1.89
N MET A 115 -10.71 17.34 -1.13
CA MET A 115 -11.80 17.05 -0.19
C MET A 115 -11.90 18.10 0.92
N ASN A 116 -10.76 18.60 1.41
CA ASN A 116 -10.70 19.72 2.35
C ASN A 116 -11.18 21.03 1.73
N GLY A 117 -10.92 21.25 0.44
CA GLY A 117 -11.45 22.40 -0.31
C GLY A 117 -12.98 22.39 -0.35
N LEU A 118 -13.60 21.25 -0.68
CA LEU A 118 -15.05 21.14 -0.69
C LEU A 118 -15.65 21.33 0.72
N ASP A 119 -15.04 20.75 1.75
CA ASP A 119 -15.49 20.96 3.13
C ASP A 119 -15.45 22.44 3.54
N PHE A 120 -14.38 23.15 3.16
CA PHE A 120 -14.30 24.60 3.35
C PHE A 120 -15.40 25.34 2.59
N ASP A 121 -15.69 24.94 1.36
CA ASP A 121 -16.78 25.54 0.57
C ASP A 121 -18.14 25.35 1.23
N LEU A 122 -18.38 24.19 1.83
CA LEU A 122 -19.64 23.86 2.52
C LEU A 122 -19.78 24.54 3.89
N THR A 123 -18.68 24.70 4.63
CA THR A 123 -18.73 25.11 6.05
C THR A 123 -18.34 26.56 6.28
N VAL A 124 -17.48 27.13 5.43
CA VAL A 124 -16.92 28.46 5.61
C VAL A 124 -17.30 29.40 4.47
N ARG A 125 -17.05 29.03 3.21
CA ARG A 125 -17.30 29.93 2.07
C ARG A 125 -18.80 30.12 1.85
N GLN A 126 -19.57 29.03 1.82
CA GLN A 126 -21.01 29.01 1.54
C GLN A 126 -21.39 29.88 0.33
N PRO A 127 -20.87 29.55 -0.88
CA PRO A 127 -21.05 30.36 -2.09
C PRO A 127 -22.50 30.43 -2.59
#